data_AF-A0A8S2N6Q4-F1
#
_entry.id   AF-A0A8S2N6Q4-F1
#
_cell.length_a   1.000
_cell.length_b   1.000
_cell.length_c   1.000
_cell.angle_alpha   90.00
_cell.angle_beta   90.00
_cell.angle_gamma   90.00
#
_symmetry.space_group_name_H-M   'P 1'
#
loop_
_entity.id
_entity.type
_entity.pdbx_description
1 polymer ?
#
loop_
_entity_poly.entity_id
_entity_poly.type
_entity_poly.pdbx_seq_one_letter_code
_entity_poly.pdbx_strand_id
1 'polypeptide(L)'
;MTKHPYLLPGERDSSSAIVHTHGINRNPPIHSSQQALQHNFISIPRIYEPKERDFVIGIIIVRTPDLFLVDINGVESAILPMTSFDQGRIPSRGAMNRLSVVYAHVVRTDSWTQTQLSCQSLDHSKRKNDFGLI
;
A
#
# COMPACT_ATOMS: atom_id res chain seq x y z
N MET A 1 31.07 -0.93 11.62
CA MET A 1 30.08 -0.98 10.52
C MET A 1 28.74 -0.53 11.07
N THR A 2 28.42 0.75 10.88
CA THR A 2 27.16 1.37 11.29
C THR A 2 26.07 1.01 10.28
N LYS A 3 25.01 0.35 10.75
CA LYS A 3 23.85 0.00 9.92
C LYS A 3 23.03 1.27 9.67
N HIS A 4 22.98 1.75 8.43
CA HIS A 4 22.06 2.82 8.07
C HIS A 4 20.63 2.24 7.98
N PRO A 5 19.64 2.82 8.68
CA PRO A 5 18.26 2.44 8.51
C PRO A 5 17.81 2.81 7.08
N TYR A 6 17.12 1.89 6.41
CA TYR A 6 16.51 2.17 5.12
C TYR A 6 15.37 3.17 5.34
N LEU A 7 15.59 4.43 4.92
CA LEU A 7 14.59 5.50 4.91
C LEU A 7 13.83 5.46 3.59
N LEU A 8 12.50 5.46 3.65
CA LEU A 8 11.68 5.59 2.44
C LEU A 8 11.62 7.05 1.97
N PRO A 9 11.37 7.30 0.67
CA PRO A 9 11.29 8.66 0.14
C PRO A 9 10.29 9.53 0.93
N GLY A 10 10.78 10.56 1.60
CA GLY A 10 9.98 11.48 2.43
C GLY A 10 10.14 11.33 3.94
N GLU A 11 10.89 10.34 4.44
CA GLU A 11 11.15 10.20 5.87
C GLU A 11 12.29 11.11 6.37
N ARG A 12 12.00 11.95 7.37
CA ARG A 12 13.00 12.52 8.29
C ARG A 12 12.86 11.76 9.62
N ASP A 13 13.90 11.05 10.04
CA ASP A 13 14.27 10.50 11.37
C ASP A 13 13.19 10.14 12.43
N SER A 14 11.91 10.04 12.09
CA SER A 14 10.81 9.86 13.05
C SER A 14 9.79 8.89 12.46
N SER A 15 10.07 7.61 12.67
CA SER A 15 9.28 6.47 12.19
C SER A 15 7.96 6.35 12.97
N SER A 16 6.84 6.18 12.28
CA SER A 16 5.53 5.91 12.88
C SER A 16 4.78 4.86 12.05
N ALA A 17 5.14 3.58 12.23
CA ALA A 17 4.41 2.41 11.72
C ALA A 17 3.40 1.93 12.78
N ILE A 18 2.24 1.37 12.40
CA ILE A 18 1.03 1.00 13.20
C ILE A 18 1.07 -0.45 13.73
N VAL A 19 0.74 -0.68 15.00
CA VAL A 19 0.52 -1.97 15.68
C VAL A 19 -0.84 -1.93 16.39
N HIS A 20 -1.77 -2.81 16.01
CA HIS A 20 -3.03 -3.01 16.75
C HIS A 20 -2.77 -3.87 17.99
N THR A 21 -3.08 -3.38 19.19
CA THR A 21 -3.11 -4.18 20.42
C THR A 21 -4.54 -4.32 20.94
N HIS A 22 -5.06 -5.55 20.97
CA HIS A 22 -6.28 -5.89 21.70
C HIS A 22 -5.96 -5.99 23.20
N GLY A 23 -6.91 -5.53 24.03
CA GLY A 23 -6.68 -5.01 25.38
C GLY A 23 -6.09 -5.96 26.41
N ILE A 24 -5.33 -5.38 27.35
CA ILE A 24 -5.09 -5.94 28.67
C ILE A 24 -5.22 -4.80 29.69
N ASN A 25 -6.34 -4.82 30.42
CA ASN A 25 -6.62 -3.97 31.56
C ASN A 25 -5.97 -4.61 32.80
N ARG A 26 -4.89 -4.05 33.37
CA ARG A 26 -4.35 -4.44 34.69
C ARG A 26 -3.79 -3.21 35.42
N ASN A 27 -4.36 -2.92 36.59
CA ASN A 27 -3.91 -1.89 37.53
C ASN A 27 -2.42 -2.03 37.89
N PRO A 28 -1.69 -0.92 38.14
CA PRO A 28 -0.26 -0.99 38.47
C PRO A 28 -0.04 -1.25 39.98
N PRO A 29 0.94 -2.08 40.37
CA PRO A 29 1.48 -2.04 41.72
C PRO A 29 2.63 -1.02 41.81
N ILE A 30 2.62 -0.29 42.92
CA ILE A 30 3.63 0.68 43.35
C ILE A 30 4.85 -0.12 43.82
N HIS A 31 6.01 0.02 43.16
CA HIS A 31 7.35 0.19 43.77
C HIS A 31 8.51 -0.08 42.78
N SER A 32 9.37 0.94 42.68
CA SER A 32 10.84 0.93 42.49
C SER A 32 11.49 0.25 41.28
N SER A 33 12.17 1.12 40.50
CA SER A 33 13.50 0.93 39.92
C SER A 33 13.70 -0.24 38.96
N GLN A 34 13.18 -0.07 37.75
CA GLN A 34 13.83 -0.44 36.48
C GLN A 34 13.04 0.27 35.38
N GLN A 35 13.41 1.51 35.06
CA GLN A 35 12.91 2.21 33.87
C GLN A 35 13.56 1.57 32.64
N ALA A 36 13.20 0.32 32.36
CA ALA A 36 13.28 -0.19 31.00
C ALA A 36 12.37 0.71 30.17
N LEU A 37 12.97 1.37 29.18
CA LEU A 37 12.33 2.22 28.19
C LEU A 37 11.18 1.46 27.50
N GLN A 38 10.03 1.36 28.16
CA GLN A 38 8.76 1.06 27.51
C GLN A 38 8.36 2.31 26.75
N HIS A 39 9.09 2.58 25.67
CA HIS A 39 8.56 3.40 24.61
C HIS A 39 7.37 2.61 24.06
N ASN A 40 6.18 2.89 24.59
CA ASN A 40 4.94 2.55 23.92
C ASN A 40 5.08 3.13 22.52
N PHE A 41 5.43 2.28 21.55
CA PHE A 41 5.55 2.66 20.15
C PHE A 41 4.12 2.91 19.68
N ILE A 42 3.61 4.11 19.93
CA ILE A 42 2.31 4.54 19.44
C ILE A 42 2.51 4.80 17.96
N SER A 43 1.79 3.99 17.24
CA SER A 43 2.08 3.56 15.90
C SER A 43 1.01 4.26 15.07
N ILE A 44 1.24 5.51 14.64
CA ILE A 44 0.16 6.33 14.05
C ILE A 44 -0.15 5.86 12.62
N PRO A 45 -1.41 5.50 12.30
CA PRO A 45 -2.13 6.02 11.15
C PRO A 45 -1.45 6.40 9.84
N ARG A 46 -0.45 5.70 9.31
CA ARG A 46 0.08 5.82 7.94
C ARG A 46 -0.96 5.80 6.81
N ILE A 47 -1.84 6.80 6.63
CA ILE A 47 -2.70 6.90 5.43
C ILE A 47 -1.84 7.40 4.27
N TYR A 48 -1.80 6.64 3.19
CA TYR A 48 -1.09 6.99 1.97
C TYR A 48 -1.90 8.04 1.18
N GLU A 49 -1.23 9.11 0.75
CA GLU A 49 -1.78 10.12 -0.15
C GLU A 49 -1.26 9.83 -1.58
N PRO A 50 -2.11 9.35 -2.50
CA PRO A 50 -1.67 8.98 -3.84
C PRO A 50 -1.13 10.17 -4.63
N LYS A 51 -0.05 9.95 -5.38
CA LYS A 51 0.50 10.93 -6.34
C LYS A 51 0.73 10.28 -7.68
N GLU A 52 0.54 11.05 -8.75
CA GLU A 52 0.84 10.56 -10.09
C GLU A 52 2.27 10.02 -10.21
N ARG A 53 2.40 8.88 -10.89
CA ARG A 53 3.64 8.11 -11.11
C ARG A 53 4.21 7.40 -9.87
N ASP A 54 3.52 7.44 -8.73
CA ASP A 54 3.90 6.58 -7.61
C ASP A 54 3.69 5.10 -7.96
N PHE A 55 4.61 4.26 -7.48
CA PHE A 55 4.47 2.81 -7.55
C PHE A 55 3.84 2.29 -6.28
N VAL A 56 2.78 1.50 -6.43
CA VAL A 56 1.94 1.05 -5.32
C VAL A 56 1.75 -0.46 -5.37
N ILE A 57 1.72 -1.06 -4.18
CA ILE A 57 1.22 -2.41 -3.98
C ILE A 57 -0.17 -2.27 -3.39
N GLY A 58 -1.15 -2.90 -4.01
CA GLY A 58 -2.53 -2.85 -3.56
C GLY A 58 -3.18 -4.22 -3.48
N ILE A 59 -4.29 -4.29 -2.76
CA ILE A 59 -5.08 -5.51 -2.58
C ILE A 59 -6.41 -5.34 -3.31
N ILE A 60 -6.75 -6.29 -4.18
CA ILE A 60 -8.03 -6.26 -4.89
C ILE A 60 -9.16 -6.55 -3.92
N ILE A 61 -10.05 -5.58 -3.72
CA ILE A 61 -11.21 -5.69 -2.83
C ILE A 61 -12.49 -6.04 -3.60
N VAL A 62 -12.60 -5.59 -4.86
CA VAL A 62 -13.76 -5.88 -5.72
C VAL A 62 -13.28 -6.12 -7.15
N ARG A 63 -13.88 -7.11 -7.80
CA ARG A 63 -13.74 -7.37 -9.23
C ARG A 63 -15.08 -7.16 -9.90
N THR A 64 -15.10 -6.31 -10.93
CA THR A 64 -16.21 -6.16 -11.87
C THR A 64 -15.77 -6.63 -13.26
N PRO A 65 -16.67 -6.71 -14.25
CA PRO A 65 -16.27 -7.00 -15.64
C PRO A 65 -15.32 -5.96 -16.23
N ASP A 66 -15.43 -4.70 -15.81
CA ASP A 66 -14.75 -3.56 -16.46
C ASP A 66 -13.52 -3.07 -15.68
N LEU A 67 -13.53 -3.22 -14.35
CA LEU A 67 -12.51 -2.69 -13.46
C LEU A 67 -12.35 -3.49 -12.16
N PHE A 68 -11.25 -3.23 -11.46
CA PHE A 68 -11.01 -3.63 -10.08
C PHE A 68 -11.03 -2.41 -9.16
N LEU A 69 -11.54 -2.62 -7.95
CA LEU A 69 -11.26 -1.71 -6.83
C LEU A 69 -10.10 -2.29 -6.04
N VAL A 70 -9.12 -1.44 -5.76
CA VAL A 70 -7.85 -1.79 -5.16
C VAL A 70 -7.65 -0.96 -3.90
N ASP A 71 -7.42 -1.62 -2.76
CA ASP A 71 -6.98 -0.94 -1.55
C ASP A 71 -5.48 -0.68 -1.64
N ILE A 72 -5.11 0.60 -1.55
CA ILE A 72 -3.72 1.09 -1.54
C ILE A 72 -3.38 1.78 -0.21
N ASN A 73 -4.16 1.51 0.84
CA ASN A 73 -4.05 2.14 2.15
C ASN A 73 -4.19 3.69 2.09
N GLY A 74 -5.00 4.15 1.15
CA GLY A 74 -5.39 5.55 1.01
C GLY A 74 -6.73 5.88 1.67
N VAL A 75 -7.15 7.13 1.58
CA VAL A 75 -8.47 7.57 2.08
C VAL A 75 -9.60 6.84 1.36
N GLU A 76 -9.43 6.60 0.06
CA GLU A 76 -10.37 5.87 -0.79
C GLU A 76 -9.65 4.72 -1.50
N SER A 77 -10.42 3.70 -1.89
CA SER A 77 -9.91 2.67 -2.82
C SER A 77 -9.52 3.31 -4.15
N ALA A 78 -8.60 2.70 -4.89
CA ALA A 78 -8.25 3.13 -6.24
C ALA A 78 -8.94 2.25 -7.30
N ILE A 79 -9.14 2.80 -8.49
CA ILE A 79 -9.71 2.10 -9.64
C ILE A 79 -8.57 1.60 -10.52
N LEU A 80 -8.60 0.31 -10.86
CA LEU A 80 -7.72 -0.30 -11.85
C LEU A 80 -8.57 -0.85 -13.01
N PRO A 81 -8.67 -0.14 -14.14
CA PRO A 81 -9.42 -0.59 -15.31
C PRO A 81 -8.83 -1.87 -15.92
N MET A 82 -9.67 -2.74 -16.46
CA MET A 82 -9.23 -3.94 -17.19
C MET A 82 -8.38 -3.59 -18.42
N THR A 83 -8.64 -2.43 -19.04
CA THR A 83 -7.87 -1.91 -20.18
C THR A 83 -6.47 -1.44 -19.78
N SER A 84 -6.22 -1.22 -18.49
CA SER A 84 -4.93 -0.76 -17.97
C SER A 84 -3.94 -1.91 -17.71
N PHE A 85 -4.22 -3.10 -18.23
CA PHE A 85 -3.26 -4.20 -18.30
C PHE A 85 -2.72 -4.32 -19.72
N ASP A 86 -1.47 -4.73 -19.85
CA ASP A 86 -0.92 -5.08 -21.16
C ASP A 86 -1.66 -6.28 -21.74
N GLN A 87 -1.87 -6.24 -23.06
CA GLN A 87 -2.53 -7.31 -23.80
C GLN A 87 -1.80 -8.64 -23.54
N GLY A 88 -2.51 -9.61 -22.96
CA GLY A 88 -1.96 -10.93 -22.57
C GLY A 88 -1.58 -11.08 -21.10
N ARG A 89 -1.62 -10.01 -20.30
CA ARG A 89 -1.39 -10.05 -18.84
C ARG A 89 -2.62 -9.79 -17.98
N ILE A 90 -3.78 -9.55 -18.60
CA ILE A 90 -5.05 -9.54 -17.88
C ILE A 90 -5.24 -10.92 -17.25
N PRO A 91 -5.29 -11.03 -15.92
CA PRO A 91 -5.40 -12.34 -15.32
C PRO A 91 -6.76 -12.94 -15.60
N SER A 92 -6.77 -14.25 -15.79
CA SER A 92 -8.01 -15.01 -15.93
C SER A 92 -8.94 -14.74 -14.75
N ARG A 93 -10.24 -14.97 -14.94
CA ARG A 93 -11.22 -14.73 -13.89
C ARG A 93 -10.89 -15.43 -12.57
N GLY A 94 -10.31 -16.64 -12.66
CA GLY A 94 -9.90 -17.42 -11.49
C GLY A 94 -8.56 -17.04 -10.89
N ALA A 95 -7.64 -16.41 -11.65
CA ALA A 95 -6.31 -16.05 -11.16
C ALA A 95 -6.31 -14.74 -10.35
N MET A 96 -7.26 -13.85 -10.60
CA MET A 96 -7.36 -12.54 -9.93
C MET A 96 -8.69 -12.41 -9.23
N ASN A 97 -8.70 -12.80 -7.96
CA ASN A 97 -9.88 -12.79 -7.10
C ASN A 97 -9.77 -11.66 -6.07
N ARG A 98 -10.78 -11.55 -5.21
CA ARG A 98 -10.63 -10.75 -3.99
C ARG A 98 -9.39 -11.21 -3.22
N LEU A 99 -8.69 -10.25 -2.60
CA LEU A 99 -7.46 -10.42 -1.84
C LEU A 99 -6.19 -10.70 -2.67
N SER A 100 -6.31 -10.76 -3.99
CA SER A 100 -5.15 -10.78 -4.89
C SER A 100 -4.34 -9.50 -4.73
N VAL A 101 -3.00 -9.62 -4.72
CA VAL A 101 -2.08 -8.50 -4.60
C VAL A 101 -1.66 -8.03 -5.99
N VAL A 102 -1.66 -6.72 -6.21
CA VAL A 102 -1.30 -6.11 -7.50
C VAL A 102 -0.20 -5.07 -7.30
N TYR A 103 0.80 -5.10 -8.18
CA TYR A 103 1.77 -4.05 -8.35
C TYR A 103 1.39 -3.17 -9.53
N ALA A 104 1.18 -1.88 -9.28
CA ALA A 104 0.71 -0.92 -10.27
C ALA A 104 1.37 0.44 -10.06
N HIS A 105 1.15 1.36 -11.00
CA HIS A 105 1.50 2.76 -10.83
C HIS A 105 0.25 3.63 -10.87
N VAL A 106 0.31 4.76 -10.16
CA VAL A 106 -0.76 5.76 -10.15
C VAL A 106 -0.68 6.58 -11.43
N VAL A 107 -1.78 6.68 -12.17
CA VAL A 107 -1.85 7.45 -13.43
C VAL A 107 -2.59 8.78 -13.27
N ARG A 108 -3.48 8.89 -12.28
CA ARG A 108 -4.32 10.08 -12.09
C ARG A 108 -4.82 10.18 -10.67
N THR A 109 -4.80 11.39 -10.12
CA THR A 109 -5.18 11.70 -8.72
C THR A 109 -5.99 13.01 -8.64
N ASP A 110 -6.99 13.19 -9.50
CA ASP A 110 -7.78 14.43 -9.51
C ASP A 110 -8.64 14.54 -8.25
N SER A 111 -8.81 15.74 -7.69
CA SER A 111 -9.55 15.97 -6.44
C SER A 111 -11.04 15.61 -6.49
N TRP A 112 -11.61 15.46 -7.67
CA TRP A 112 -13.02 15.14 -7.90
C TRP A 112 -13.25 13.70 -8.36
N THR A 113 -12.19 12.93 -8.58
CA THR A 113 -12.30 11.56 -9.09
C THR A 113 -11.47 10.61 -8.26
N GLN A 114 -11.95 9.38 -8.13
CA GLN A 114 -11.21 8.32 -7.47
C GLN A 114 -9.85 8.07 -8.16
N THR A 115 -8.81 7.82 -7.36
CA THR A 115 -7.45 7.57 -7.85
C THR A 115 -7.45 6.44 -8.88
N GLN A 116 -6.76 6.63 -10.01
CA GLN A 116 -6.66 5.62 -11.06
C GLN A 116 -5.27 5.00 -11.11
N LEU A 117 -5.24 3.69 -11.32
CA LEU A 117 -4.04 2.88 -11.43
C LEU A 117 -3.88 2.30 -12.85
N SER A 118 -2.64 1.96 -13.18
CA SER A 118 -2.32 1.20 -14.38
C SER A 118 -1.22 0.17 -14.14
N CYS A 119 -1.34 -0.96 -14.83
CA CYS A 119 -0.32 -1.99 -14.92
C CYS A 119 0.36 -1.99 -16.31
N GLN A 120 0.12 -0.99 -17.15
CA GLN A 120 0.83 -0.85 -18.42
C GLN A 120 2.28 -0.38 -18.18
N SER A 121 3.18 -0.74 -19.07
CA SER A 121 4.55 -0.25 -18.98
C SER A 121 4.60 1.27 -19.22
N LEU A 122 5.30 2.02 -18.36
CA LEU A 122 5.63 3.43 -18.62
C LEU A 122 6.57 3.58 -19.82
N ASP A 123 7.35 2.55 -20.12
CA ASP A 123 8.37 2.56 -21.16
C ASP A 123 8.11 1.42 -22.15
N HIS A 124 7.59 1.77 -23.33
CA HIS A 124 7.29 0.82 -24.39
C HIS A 124 8.55 0.15 -24.99
N SER A 125 9.76 0.62 -24.65
CA SER A 125 11.01 0.01 -25.11
C SER A 125 11.39 -1.25 -24.31
N LYS A 126 10.87 -1.40 -23.08
CA LYS A 126 11.17 -2.55 -22.23
C LYS A 126 10.28 -3.74 -22.63
N ARG A 127 10.91 -4.81 -23.11
CA ARG A 127 10.25 -6.09 -23.41
C ARG A 127 9.64 -6.78 -22.19
N LYS A 128 10.03 -6.39 -20.97
CA LYS A 128 9.52 -6.93 -19.72
C LYS A 128 8.88 -5.80 -18.92
N ASN A 129 7.57 -5.90 -18.75
CA ASN A 129 6.83 -5.11 -17.79
C ASN A 129 6.90 -5.82 -16.42
N ASP A 130 7.04 -5.07 -15.33
CA ASP A 130 7.09 -5.61 -13.97
C ASP A 130 5.77 -5.41 -13.21
N PHE A 131 4.80 -4.69 -13.79
CA PHE A 131 3.48 -4.48 -13.20
C PHE A 131 2.51 -5.64 -13.47
N GLY A 132 1.55 -5.82 -12.57
CA GLY A 132 0.51 -6.84 -12.64
C GLY A 132 0.26 -7.54 -11.30
N LEU A 133 -0.35 -8.71 -11.37
CA LEU A 133 -0.59 -9.58 -10.22
C LEU A 133 0.74 -10.11 -9.65
N ILE A 134 0.86 -10.16 -8.32
CA ILE A 134 2.01 -10.72 -7.59
C ILE A 134 1.61 -12.03 -6.89
#